data_AF-A0A6L6U8X1-F1
#
_entry.id   AF-A0A6L6U8X1-F1
#
_cell.length_a   1.000
_cell.length_b   1.000
_cell.length_c   1.000
_cell.angle_alpha   90.00
_cell.angle_beta   90.00
_cell.angle_gamma   90.00
#
_symmetry.space_group_name_H-M   'P 1'
#
loop_
_entity.id
_entity.type
_entity.pdbx_description
1 polymer ?
#
loop_
_entity_poly.entity_id
_entity_poly.type
_entity_poly.pdbx_seq_one_letter_code
_entity_poly.pdbx_strand_id
1 'polypeptide(L)'
;MKKLIQLTCIIGLIFTSSCSSTKNINNSEKEEITTSKNIDNTARDGSSFEKAIIVKSIKEEYVYVKKNCINCTMLGQALAYNDKKPFDILRLKNAEGKEVSYYFDISLFFGKGF
;
A
#
# COMPACT_ATOMS: atom_id res chain seq x y z
N MET A 1 -38.13 -21.33 5.80
CA MET A 1 -38.17 -21.29 7.27
C MET A 1 -37.21 -20.21 7.74
N LYS A 2 -37.75 -19.05 8.15
CA LYS A 2 -36.98 -17.86 8.52
C LYS A 2 -36.41 -18.08 9.94
N LYS A 3 -35.10 -18.03 10.10
CA LYS A 3 -34.47 -17.93 11.43
C LYS A 3 -33.94 -16.51 11.60
N LEU A 4 -34.71 -15.69 12.30
CA LEU A 4 -34.25 -14.44 12.90
C LEU A 4 -33.40 -14.82 14.11
N ILE A 5 -32.13 -14.43 14.12
CA ILE A 5 -31.34 -14.32 15.34
C ILE A 5 -31.01 -12.83 15.47
N GLN A 6 -31.82 -12.15 16.28
CA GLN A 6 -31.44 -10.89 16.88
C GLN A 6 -30.65 -11.23 18.14
N LEU A 7 -29.44 -10.72 18.26
CA LEU A 7 -28.80 -10.51 19.56
C LEU A 7 -28.12 -9.14 19.54
N THR A 8 -28.69 -8.25 20.33
CA THR A 8 -28.34 -6.86 20.50
C THR A 8 -27.14 -6.66 21.42
N CYS A 9 -26.41 -5.58 21.12
CA CYS A 9 -25.71 -4.65 22.01
C CYS A 9 -24.90 -5.20 23.20
N ILE A 10 -23.57 -5.14 23.07
CA ILE A 10 -22.69 -4.81 24.20
C ILE A 10 -21.95 -3.53 23.86
N ILE A 11 -22.37 -2.46 24.54
CA ILE A 11 -21.69 -1.18 24.69
C ILE A 11 -20.44 -1.44 25.53
N GLY A 12 -19.26 -1.17 24.96
CA GLY A 12 -17.98 -1.20 25.66
C GLY A 12 -17.26 0.13 25.47
N LEU A 13 -17.28 0.94 26.53
CA LEU A 13 -16.67 2.25 26.66
C LEU A 13 -15.17 2.28 26.30
N ILE A 14 -14.84 3.19 25.37
CA ILE A 14 -13.81 4.24 25.44
C ILE A 14 -12.62 3.99 26.39
N PHE A 15 -11.44 3.79 25.80
CA PHE A 15 -10.20 4.35 26.33
C PHE A 15 -9.47 5.10 25.21
N THR A 16 -9.69 6.41 25.14
CA THR A 16 -8.86 7.34 24.39
C THR A 16 -7.62 7.63 25.21
N SER A 17 -6.48 7.04 24.86
CA SER A 17 -5.18 7.46 25.34
C SER A 17 -4.65 8.58 24.44
N SER A 18 -4.84 9.82 24.87
CA SER A 18 -4.05 10.97 24.41
C SER A 18 -2.79 11.06 25.25
N CYS A 19 -1.62 11.09 24.61
CA CYS A 19 -0.45 11.75 25.19
C CYS A 19 0.17 12.66 24.12
N SER A 20 0.03 13.95 24.38
CA SER A 20 0.59 15.08 23.66
C SER A 20 2.07 15.19 24.00
N SER A 21 2.93 15.35 23.00
CA SER A 21 4.32 15.79 23.20
C SER A 21 4.51 17.18 22.64
N THR A 22 5.14 18.00 23.48
CA THR A 22 5.27 19.44 23.39
C THR A 22 6.13 19.87 22.21
N LYS A 23 5.70 20.97 21.59
CA LYS A 23 6.35 21.76 20.54
C LYS A 23 7.76 22.19 20.95
N ASN A 24 8.74 21.99 20.05
CA ASN A 24 9.97 22.78 20.06
C ASN A 24 10.15 23.44 18.68
N ILE A 25 10.11 24.77 18.67
CA ILE A 25 10.37 25.62 17.50
C ILE A 25 11.85 25.96 17.56
N ASN A 26 12.61 25.57 16.55
CA ASN A 26 13.80 26.31 16.15
C ASN A 26 13.64 26.65 14.66
N ASN A 27 13.69 27.94 14.38
CA ASN A 27 13.58 28.52 13.05
C ASN A 27 14.85 28.27 12.23
N SER A 28 14.64 28.26 10.91
CA SER A 28 15.59 28.59 9.85
C SER A 28 16.86 27.75 9.77
N GLU A 29 16.90 26.88 8.76
CA GLU A 29 17.62 27.25 7.54
C GLU A 29 17.06 26.49 6.34
N LYS A 30 16.90 27.24 5.26
CA LYS A 30 16.47 26.76 3.96
C LYS A 30 17.67 26.07 3.32
N GLU A 31 17.82 24.78 3.59
CA GLU A 31 18.71 23.94 2.81
C GLU A 31 17.84 23.09 1.89
N GLU A 32 17.89 23.45 0.60
CA GLU A 32 17.51 22.57 -0.50
C GLU A 32 18.50 21.40 -0.50
N ILE A 33 18.35 20.50 0.48
CA ILE A 33 18.96 19.19 0.44
C ILE A 33 18.15 18.44 -0.60
N THR A 34 18.64 18.56 -1.83
CA THR A 34 18.57 17.52 -2.85
C THR A 34 18.98 16.22 -2.16
N THR A 35 17.99 15.59 -1.52
CA THR A 35 18.10 14.24 -1.00
C THR A 35 18.11 13.37 -2.24
N SER A 36 19.26 13.34 -2.89
CA SER A 36 19.75 12.18 -3.61
C SER A 36 19.73 11.07 -2.58
N LYS A 37 18.53 10.46 -2.43
CA LYS A 37 18.39 9.18 -1.74
C LYS A 37 19.42 8.32 -2.42
N ASN A 38 20.47 7.99 -1.68
CA ASN A 38 21.30 6.83 -1.94
C ASN A 38 20.33 5.76 -2.41
N ILE A 39 20.38 5.46 -3.70
CA ILE A 39 19.63 4.36 -4.28
C ILE A 39 20.35 3.16 -3.71
N ASP A 40 19.93 2.79 -2.51
CA ASP A 40 20.05 1.42 -2.06
C ASP A 40 19.46 0.64 -3.24
N ASN A 41 20.30 -0.11 -3.94
CA ASN A 41 19.90 -1.02 -5.02
C ASN A 41 19.11 -2.19 -4.42
N THR A 42 18.23 -1.93 -3.45
CA THR A 42 17.19 -2.84 -3.02
C THR A 42 16.29 -3.03 -4.23
N ALA A 43 16.44 -4.17 -4.89
CA ALA A 43 15.60 -4.57 -6.00
C ALA A 43 14.13 -4.40 -5.59
N ARG A 44 13.43 -3.50 -6.31
CA ARG A 44 12.00 -3.23 -6.10
C ARG A 44 11.20 -4.33 -6.77
N ASP A 45 11.14 -5.47 -6.08
CA ASP A 45 10.49 -6.70 -6.51
C ASP A 45 8.97 -6.72 -6.24
N GLY A 46 8.45 -5.70 -5.57
CA GLY A 46 7.04 -5.59 -5.24
C GLY A 46 6.58 -6.54 -4.13
N SER A 47 7.47 -7.13 -3.34
CA SER A 47 7.10 -8.08 -2.27
C SER A 47 6.58 -7.43 -0.97
N SER A 48 6.66 -6.10 -0.86
CA SER A 48 6.30 -5.32 0.33
C SER A 48 6.10 -3.84 -0.04
N PHE A 49 5.64 -3.02 0.91
CA PHE A 49 5.52 -1.57 0.70
C PHE A 49 6.89 -0.91 0.43
N GLU A 50 7.93 -1.34 1.14
CA GLU A 50 9.30 -0.82 1.02
C GLU A 50 9.90 -1.15 -0.34
N LYS A 51 9.56 -2.33 -0.88
CA LYS A 51 10.02 -2.82 -2.18
C LYS A 51 9.01 -2.62 -3.31
N ALA A 52 7.95 -1.85 -3.08
CA ALA A 52 6.87 -1.65 -4.05
C ALA A 52 7.40 -1.15 -5.39
N ILE A 53 6.83 -1.60 -6.51
CA ILE A 53 7.27 -1.18 -7.85
C ILE A 53 6.65 0.19 -8.16
N ILE A 54 7.45 1.19 -8.57
CA ILE A 54 6.90 2.47 -9.03
C ILE A 54 6.37 2.29 -10.45
N VAL A 55 5.13 2.68 -10.67
CA VAL A 55 4.47 2.63 -11.98
C VAL A 55 3.83 3.97 -12.31
N LYS A 56 3.77 4.28 -13.61
CA LYS A 56 3.17 5.53 -14.13
C LYS A 56 1.72 5.34 -14.57
N SER A 57 1.24 4.10 -14.63
CA SER A 57 -0.13 3.77 -15.01
C SER A 57 -0.52 2.38 -14.54
N ILE A 58 -1.84 2.14 -14.44
CA ILE A 58 -2.41 0.81 -14.18
C ILE A 58 -1.90 -0.23 -15.20
N LYS A 59 -1.76 0.17 -16.48
CA LYS A 59 -1.26 -0.73 -17.53
C LYS A 59 0.13 -1.31 -17.20
N GLU A 60 1.01 -0.51 -16.60
CA GLU A 60 2.35 -0.97 -16.21
C GLU A 60 2.29 -2.04 -15.11
N GLU A 61 1.34 -1.98 -14.18
CA GLU A 61 1.13 -2.99 -13.14
C GLU A 61 0.81 -4.36 -13.76
N TYR A 62 -0.20 -4.40 -14.64
CA TYR A 62 -0.61 -5.63 -15.30
C TYR A 62 0.49 -6.19 -16.22
N VAL A 63 1.26 -5.32 -16.88
CA VAL A 63 2.43 -5.74 -17.67
C VAL A 63 3.51 -6.35 -16.77
N TYR A 64 3.77 -5.76 -15.61
CA TYR A 64 4.74 -6.31 -14.66
C TYR A 64 4.29 -7.69 -14.16
N VAL A 65 3.04 -7.82 -13.71
CA VAL A 65 2.51 -9.09 -13.21
C VAL A 65 2.56 -10.18 -14.28
N LYS A 66 2.15 -9.87 -15.51
CA LYS A 66 2.18 -10.83 -16.63
C LYS A 66 3.59 -11.35 -16.92
N LYS A 67 4.61 -10.50 -16.75
CA LYS A 67 6.01 -10.87 -16.97
C LYS A 67 6.60 -11.69 -15.82
N ASN A 68 6.25 -11.38 -14.58
CA ASN A 68 6.90 -11.95 -13.39
C ASN A 68 6.13 -13.12 -12.76
N CYS A 69 4.83 -13.24 -13.04
CA CYS A 69 3.96 -14.26 -12.46
C CYS A 69 3.28 -15.05 -13.59
N ILE A 70 4.08 -15.89 -14.26
CA ILE A 70 3.61 -16.73 -15.37
C ILE A 70 2.59 -17.75 -14.81
N ASN A 71 1.46 -17.91 -15.52
CA ASN A 71 0.35 -18.78 -15.13
C ASN A 71 -0.33 -18.44 -13.80
N CYS A 72 -0.11 -17.23 -13.28
CA CYS A 72 -0.81 -16.78 -12.09
C CYS A 72 -2.25 -16.35 -12.40
N THR A 73 -3.16 -16.66 -11.50
CA THR A 73 -4.56 -16.23 -11.57
C THR A 73 -4.78 -15.05 -10.63
N MET A 74 -5.37 -13.96 -11.13
CA MET A 74 -5.73 -12.82 -10.29
C MET A 74 -6.81 -13.23 -9.28
N LEU A 75 -6.57 -12.97 -8.00
CA LEU A 75 -7.53 -13.19 -6.92
C LEU A 75 -8.26 -11.91 -6.54
N GLY A 76 -7.57 -10.77 -6.62
CA GLY A 76 -8.17 -9.47 -6.34
C GLY A 76 -7.14 -8.34 -6.30
N GLN A 77 -7.68 -7.12 -6.19
CA GLN A 77 -6.92 -5.87 -6.11
C GLN A 77 -7.42 -5.07 -4.91
N ALA A 78 -6.53 -4.36 -4.24
CA ALA A 78 -6.86 -3.45 -3.15
C ALA A 78 -6.04 -2.17 -3.21
N LEU A 79 -6.69 -1.03 -2.95
CA LEU A 79 -6.04 0.23 -2.66
C LEU A 79 -5.63 0.26 -1.19
N ALA A 80 -4.37 0.56 -0.92
CA ALA A 80 -3.83 0.69 0.42
C ALA A 80 -3.07 2.01 0.58
N TYR A 81 -2.93 2.47 1.82
CA TYR A 81 -2.06 3.58 2.16
C TYR A 81 -1.01 3.12 3.17
N ASN A 82 0.26 3.40 2.87
CA ASN A 82 1.35 3.28 3.83
C ASN A 82 2.02 4.66 3.94
N ASP A 83 2.11 5.22 5.13
CA ASP A 83 2.62 6.58 5.36
C ASP A 83 2.01 7.66 4.44
N LYS A 84 0.67 7.64 4.29
CA LYS A 84 -0.12 8.53 3.41
C LYS A 84 0.18 8.39 1.92
N LYS A 85 1.06 7.49 1.53
CA LYS A 85 1.36 7.18 0.15
C LYS A 85 0.37 6.13 -0.38
N PRO A 86 -0.25 6.32 -1.56
CA PRO A 86 -1.18 5.35 -2.13
C PRO A 86 -0.45 4.20 -2.83
N PHE A 87 -0.98 3.00 -2.67
CA PHE A 87 -0.49 1.77 -3.29
C PHE A 87 -1.64 0.93 -3.84
N ASP A 88 -1.41 0.29 -4.98
CA ASP A 88 -2.24 -0.82 -5.43
C ASP A 88 -1.56 -2.15 -5.09
N ILE A 89 -2.33 -3.08 -4.52
CA ILE A 89 -1.88 -4.42 -4.15
C ILE A 89 -2.65 -5.43 -5.00
N LEU A 90 -1.94 -6.16 -5.85
CA LEU A 90 -2.50 -7.23 -6.66
C LEU A 90 -2.22 -8.58 -6.00
N ARG A 91 -3.28 -9.29 -5.61
CA ARG A 91 -3.22 -10.64 -5.04
C ARG A 91 -3.43 -11.66 -6.15
N LEU A 92 -2.54 -12.64 -6.23
CA LEU A 92 -2.59 -13.71 -7.22
C LEU A 92 -2.39 -15.07 -6.58
N LYS A 93 -2.88 -16.11 -7.26
CA LYS A 93 -2.55 -17.51 -7.01
C LYS A 93 -1.54 -17.97 -8.05
N ASN A 94 -0.39 -18.45 -7.62
CA ASN A 94 0.64 -18.97 -8.52
C ASN A 94 0.31 -20.41 -9.00
N ALA A 95 1.14 -20.97 -9.89
CA ALA A 95 0.96 -22.30 -10.44
C ALA A 95 0.99 -23.43 -9.38
N GLU A 96 1.65 -23.21 -8.25
CA GLU A 96 1.72 -24.14 -7.11
C GLU A 96 0.49 -24.01 -6.19
N GLY A 97 -0.40 -23.07 -6.47
CA GLY A 97 -1.59 -22.78 -5.68
C GLY A 97 -1.35 -21.87 -4.48
N LYS A 98 -0.14 -21.32 -4.31
CA LYS A 98 0.22 -20.37 -3.27
C LYS A 98 -0.26 -18.96 -3.62
N GLU A 99 -0.72 -18.22 -2.61
CA GLU A 99 -1.00 -16.79 -2.77
C GLU A 99 0.29 -15.97 -2.77
N VAL A 100 0.40 -15.05 -3.73
CA VAL A 100 1.47 -14.05 -3.84
C VAL A 100 0.84 -12.68 -4.01
N SER A 101 1.52 -11.64 -3.54
CA SER A 101 1.06 -10.25 -3.66
C SER A 101 2.15 -9.39 -4.27
N TYR A 102 1.75 -8.48 -5.17
CA TYR A 102 2.61 -7.45 -5.72
C TYR A 102 2.11 -6.07 -5.30
N TYR A 103 3.02 -5.26 -4.77
CA TYR A 103 2.77 -3.91 -4.28
C TYR A 103 3.27 -2.89 -5.29
N PHE A 104 2.41 -1.95 -5.68
CA PHE A 104 2.71 -0.91 -6.66
C PHE A 104 2.56 0.47 -6.04
N ASP A 105 3.59 1.29 -6.13
CA ASP A 105 3.55 2.71 -5.76
C ASP A 105 2.90 3.50 -6.90
N ILE A 106 1.65 3.90 -6.68
CA ILE A 106 0.80 4.58 -7.68
C ILE A 106 0.76 6.11 -7.48
N SER A 107 1.64 6.64 -6.61
CA SER A 107 1.68 8.08 -6.26
C SER A 107 1.84 9.01 -7.46
N LEU A 108 2.38 8.48 -8.57
CA LEU A 108 2.62 9.28 -9.78
C LEU A 108 1.32 9.69 -10.49
N PHE A 109 0.24 8.92 -10.36
CA PHE A 109 -1.01 9.17 -11.10
C PHE A 109 -2.28 9.11 -10.23
N PHE A 110 -2.23 8.51 -9.04
CA PHE A 110 -3.40 8.41 -8.18
C PHE A 110 -3.96 9.80 -7.80
N GLY A 111 -5.28 9.97 -7.95
CA GLY A 111 -5.99 11.21 -7.60
C GLY A 111 -5.82 12.39 -8.56
N LYS A 112 -5.12 12.21 -9.70
CA LYS A 112 -4.85 13.31 -10.64
C LYS A 112 -5.91 13.52 -11.73
N GLY A 113 -6.99 12.73 -11.73
CA GLY A 113 -7.93 12.68 -12.85
C GLY A 113 -7.31 12.01 -14.08
N PHE A 114 -8.15 11.45 -14.94
CA PHE A 114 -7.75 10.76 -16.17
C PHE A 114 -7.74 11.72 -17.35
#